data_AF-A0A950TLW9-F1
#
_entry.id   AF-A0A950TLW9-F1
#
_cell.length_a   1.000
_cell.length_b   1.000
_cell.length_c   1.000
_cell.angle_alpha   90.00
_cell.angle_beta   90.00
_cell.angle_gamma   90.00
#
_symmetry.space_group_name_H-M   'P 1'
#
loop_
_entity.id
_entity.type
_entity.pdbx_description
1 polymer ?
#
loop_
_entity_poly.entity_id
_entity_poly.type
_entity_poly.pdbx_seq_one_letter_code
_entity_poly.pdbx_strand_id
1 'polypeptide(L)'
;MPRSLPLATYRLQLTSKFTFDDAAAVVPYLAELGISHVYASPFMWARAGSTHGYDVINHAALNPDLGGEDGFARLSQALARANLGLILDFVPNHMAVNGADNAWWLDVLEWGPASPYAPFFDIDWARIPHRPKPGVLLPLLGR
;
A
#
# COMPACT_ATOMS: atom_id res chain seq x y z
N MET A 1 -5.26 19.44 11.78
CA MET A 1 -3.87 19.64 12.23
C MET A 1 -3.34 20.93 11.62
N PRO A 2 -2.66 21.81 12.36
CA PRO A 2 -2.03 22.98 11.77
C PRO A 2 -1.00 22.53 10.73
N ARG A 3 -0.98 23.21 9.59
CA ARG A 3 -0.13 22.91 8.43
C ARG A 3 1.30 23.41 8.75
N SER A 4 2.04 22.67 9.56
CA SER A 4 3.44 22.95 9.86
C SER A 4 4.34 22.26 8.83
N LEU A 5 5.43 22.94 8.44
CA LEU A 5 6.48 22.31 7.64
C LEU A 5 7.15 21.22 8.48
N PRO A 6 7.42 20.02 7.92
CA PRO A 6 8.19 19.01 8.64
C PRO A 6 9.58 19.53 9.02
N LEU A 7 9.91 19.49 10.31
CA LEU A 7 11.21 19.90 10.85
C LEU A 7 12.16 18.70 10.99
N ALA A 8 11.62 17.58 11.48
CA ALA A 8 12.30 16.31 11.64
C ALA A 8 11.31 15.17 11.39
N THR A 9 11.71 14.20 10.56
CA THR A 9 10.90 13.04 10.18
C THR A 9 11.49 11.76 10.74
N TYR A 10 10.65 10.84 11.21
CA TYR A 10 11.08 9.50 11.65
C TYR A 10 10.38 8.41 10.83
N ARG A 11 11.14 7.53 10.17
CA ARG A 11 10.60 6.46 9.33
C ARG A 11 10.13 5.28 10.18
N LEU A 12 8.88 4.88 10.03
CA LEU A 12 8.32 3.66 10.61
C LEU A 12 8.02 2.64 9.51
N GLN A 13 8.55 1.44 9.67
CA GLN A 13 8.27 0.28 8.80
C GLN A 13 7.11 -0.51 9.40
N LEU A 14 5.92 -0.33 8.83
CA LEU A 14 4.71 -1.02 9.27
C LEU A 14 4.65 -2.43 8.68
N THR A 15 4.34 -3.41 9.53
CA THR A 15 4.16 -4.82 9.17
C THR A 15 3.13 -5.44 10.11
N SER A 16 2.72 -6.69 9.86
CA SER A 16 1.90 -7.44 10.83
C SER A 16 2.55 -7.64 12.20
N LYS A 17 3.87 -7.38 12.33
CA LYS A 17 4.63 -7.41 13.60
C LYS A 17 4.87 -6.02 14.20
N PHE A 18 4.52 -4.96 13.48
CA PHE A 18 4.62 -3.57 13.92
C PHE A 18 3.49 -2.77 13.25
N THR A 19 2.33 -2.84 13.88
CA THR A 19 1.03 -2.38 13.36
C THR A 19 0.81 -0.88 13.62
N PHE A 20 -0.38 -0.36 13.27
CA PHE A 20 -0.75 1.00 13.67
C PHE A 20 -0.81 1.19 15.20
N ASP A 21 -1.17 0.15 15.95
CA ASP A 21 -1.23 0.23 17.41
C ASP A 21 0.18 0.29 18.02
N ASP A 22 1.13 -0.47 17.47
CA ASP A 22 2.54 -0.41 17.87
C ASP A 22 3.15 0.95 17.53
N ALA A 23 2.83 1.49 16.34
CA ALA A 23 3.21 2.83 15.94
C ALA A 23 2.61 3.90 16.88
N ALA A 24 1.35 3.73 17.31
CA ALA A 24 0.71 4.63 18.26
C ALA A 24 1.40 4.60 19.65
N ALA A 25 1.83 3.42 20.09
CA ALA A 25 2.49 3.23 21.38
C ALA A 25 3.85 3.93 21.47
N VAL A 26 4.57 4.11 20.36
CA VAL A 26 5.87 4.82 20.34
C VAL A 26 5.74 6.33 20.15
N VAL A 27 4.54 6.86 19.88
CA VAL A 27 4.34 8.31 19.67
C VAL A 27 4.86 9.17 20.83
N PRO A 28 4.63 8.85 22.13
CA PRO A 28 5.17 9.63 23.23
C PRO A 28 6.70 9.74 23.20
N TYR A 29 7.39 8.62 22.90
CA TYR A 29 8.84 8.61 22.74
C TYR A 29 9.31 9.48 21.57
N LEU A 30 8.63 9.41 20.42
CA LEU A 30 8.98 10.23 19.27
C LEU A 30 8.80 11.74 19.55
N ALA A 31 7.77 12.09 20.31
CA ALA A 31 7.54 13.46 20.75
C ALA A 31 8.65 13.96 21.69
N GLU A 32 9.06 13.15 22.67
CA GLU A 32 10.19 13.47 23.57
C GLU A 32 11.51 13.61 22.81
N LEU A 33 11.72 12.76 21.80
CA LEU A 33 12.88 12.84 20.91
C LEU A 33 12.92 14.13 20.06
N GLY A 34 11.80 14.85 19.95
CA GLY A 34 11.69 16.09 19.16
C GLY A 34 11.31 15.86 17.70
N ILE A 35 10.76 14.68 17.36
CA ILE A 35 10.26 14.39 16.01
C ILE A 35 9.00 15.23 15.74
N SER A 36 8.94 15.84 14.56
CA SER A 36 7.78 16.64 14.15
C SER A 36 6.76 15.82 13.35
N HIS A 37 7.23 14.83 12.58
CA HIS A 37 6.40 14.05 11.67
C HIS A 37 6.84 12.58 11.67
N VAL A 38 5.87 11.67 11.75
CA VAL A 38 6.11 10.28 11.39
C VAL A 38 6.09 10.16 9.87
N TYR A 39 7.06 9.47 9.30
CA TYR A 39 7.05 9.02 7.92
C TYR A 39 6.71 7.53 7.91
N ALA A 40 5.49 7.16 7.55
CA ALA A 40 5.07 5.76 7.55
C ALA A 40 5.31 5.11 6.18
N SER A 41 5.71 3.83 6.18
CA SER A 41 5.69 2.99 4.98
C SER A 41 4.27 2.85 4.41
N PRO A 42 4.11 2.34 3.17
CA PRO A 42 2.80 2.17 2.56
C PRO A 42 1.88 1.33 3.45
N PHE A 43 0.63 1.77 3.56
CA PHE A 43 -0.36 1.12 4.41
C PHE A 43 -1.74 0.94 3.75
N MET A 44 -1.82 1.14 2.42
CA MET A 44 -2.92 0.62 1.61
C MET A 44 -2.88 -0.91 1.61
N TRP A 45 -3.99 -1.56 1.30
CA TRP A 45 -4.10 -3.01 1.37
C TRP A 45 -3.14 -3.70 0.39
N ALA A 46 -2.10 -4.29 0.95
CA ALA A 46 -1.07 -5.07 0.27
C ALA A 46 -1.30 -6.57 0.44
N ARG A 47 -0.48 -7.40 -0.22
CA ARG A 47 -0.60 -8.86 -0.10
C ARG A 47 -0.47 -9.31 1.35
N ALA A 48 -1.22 -10.36 1.69
CA ALA A 48 -1.15 -10.97 3.01
C ALA A 48 0.30 -11.39 3.32
N GLY A 49 0.80 -11.00 4.48
CA GLY A 49 2.18 -11.28 4.89
C GLY A 49 3.26 -10.40 4.24
N SER A 50 2.88 -9.38 3.47
CA SER A 50 3.83 -8.37 2.98
C SER A 50 4.58 -7.72 4.16
N THR A 51 5.89 -7.55 3.98
CA THR A 51 6.78 -6.93 4.97
C THR A 51 7.12 -5.48 4.63
N HIS A 52 6.55 -4.94 3.55
CA HIS A 52 6.91 -3.62 3.03
C HIS A 52 5.73 -2.79 2.49
N GLY A 53 4.63 -3.42 2.06
CA GLY A 53 3.40 -2.73 1.64
C GLY A 53 3.39 -2.17 0.21
N TYR A 54 4.51 -2.23 -0.52
CA TYR A 54 4.61 -1.78 -1.93
C TYR A 54 3.84 -2.65 -2.94
N ASP A 55 3.49 -3.87 -2.56
CA ASP A 55 2.73 -4.83 -3.36
C ASP A 55 1.22 -4.69 -3.11
N VAL A 56 0.69 -3.50 -3.45
CA VAL A 56 -0.71 -3.12 -3.23
C VAL A 56 -1.66 -3.99 -4.08
N ILE A 57 -2.72 -4.50 -3.46
CA ILE A 57 -3.79 -5.27 -4.12
C ILE A 57 -5.12 -4.52 -4.14
N ASN A 58 -5.30 -3.52 -3.27
CA ASN A 58 -6.51 -2.70 -3.22
C ASN A 58 -6.21 -1.28 -2.69
N HIS A 59 -6.41 -0.26 -3.54
CA HIS A 59 -6.22 1.15 -3.19
C HIS A 59 -7.40 1.78 -2.42
N ALA A 60 -8.54 1.10 -2.32
CA ALA A 60 -9.75 1.61 -1.70
C ALA A 60 -9.86 1.29 -0.20
N ALA A 61 -8.85 0.64 0.39
CA ALA A 61 -8.88 0.21 1.78
C ALA A 61 -7.48 0.20 2.40
N LEU A 62 -7.43 0.45 3.70
CA LEU A 62 -6.22 0.29 4.50
C LEU A 62 -5.95 -1.19 4.79
N ASN A 63 -4.68 -1.53 4.97
CA ASN A 63 -4.26 -2.91 5.17
C ASN A 63 -4.81 -3.49 6.50
N PRO A 64 -5.64 -4.56 6.46
CA PRO A 64 -6.16 -5.19 7.66
C PRO A 64 -5.06 -5.80 8.54
N ASP A 65 -3.94 -6.25 7.96
CA ASP A 65 -2.79 -6.79 8.71
C ASP A 65 -2.11 -5.71 9.59
N LEU A 66 -2.36 -4.43 9.31
CA LEU A 66 -1.87 -3.30 10.12
C LEU A 66 -2.91 -2.81 11.14
N GLY A 67 -4.11 -3.40 11.16
CA GLY A 67 -5.24 -3.00 12.01
C GLY A 67 -6.35 -2.23 11.28
N GLY A 68 -6.25 -2.03 9.96
CA GLY A 68 -7.28 -1.40 9.13
C GLY A 68 -7.61 0.04 9.53
N GLU A 69 -8.82 0.48 9.18
CA GLU A 69 -9.34 1.83 9.47
C GLU A 69 -9.32 2.16 10.96
N ASP A 70 -9.71 1.22 11.82
CA ASP A 70 -9.76 1.43 13.27
C ASP A 70 -8.37 1.61 13.87
N GLY A 71 -7.39 0.80 13.44
CA GLY A 71 -5.99 0.95 13.84
C GLY A 71 -5.42 2.29 13.39
N PHE A 72 -5.68 2.68 12.15
CA PHE A 72 -5.25 3.97 11.62
C PHE A 72 -5.88 5.14 12.41
N ALA A 73 -7.16 5.05 12.77
CA ALA A 73 -7.84 6.05 13.57
C ALA A 73 -7.16 6.22 14.95
N ARG A 74 -6.73 5.13 15.60
CA ARG A 74 -6.00 5.18 16.87
C ARG A 74 -4.62 5.83 16.72
N LEU A 75 -3.86 5.47 15.69
CA LEU A 75 -2.58 6.12 15.37
C LEU A 75 -2.76 7.62 15.10
N SER A 76 -3.72 7.98 14.26
CA SER A 76 -4.04 9.37 13.91
C SER A 76 -4.37 10.20 15.16
N GLN A 77 -5.16 9.65 16.08
CA GLN A 77 -5.46 10.30 17.36
C GLN A 77 -4.22 10.44 18.26
N ALA A 78 -3.36 9.42 18.32
CA ALA A 78 -2.13 9.48 19.12
C ALA A 78 -1.20 10.59 18.59
N LEU A 79 -0.97 10.65 17.27
CA LEU A 79 -0.20 11.70 16.61
C LEU A 79 -0.79 13.09 16.86
N ALA A 80 -2.12 13.23 16.73
CA ALA A 80 -2.81 14.49 16.99
C ALA A 80 -2.60 14.98 18.43
N ARG A 81 -2.72 14.09 19.43
CA ARG A 81 -2.53 14.41 20.85
C ARG A 81 -1.09 14.85 21.16
N ALA A 82 -0.11 14.29 20.45
CA ALA A 82 1.29 14.64 20.59
C ALA A 82 1.75 15.80 19.69
N ASN A 83 0.83 16.39 18.89
CA ASN A 83 1.14 17.40 17.89
C ASN A 83 2.21 16.94 16.86
N LEU A 84 2.20 15.65 16.52
CA LEU A 84 3.02 15.08 15.45
C LEU A 84 2.20 15.00 14.16
N GLY A 85 2.83 15.37 13.04
CA GLY A 85 2.27 15.16 11.71
C GLY A 85 2.52 13.75 11.18
N LEU A 86 1.89 13.43 10.05
CA LEU A 86 2.07 12.16 9.34
C LEU A 86 2.40 12.44 7.87
N ILE A 87 3.44 11.79 7.37
CA ILE A 87 3.80 11.71 5.96
C ILE A 87 3.55 10.26 5.52
N LEU A 88 2.76 10.11 4.45
CA LEU A 88 2.39 8.83 3.87
C LEU A 88 3.26 8.51 2.66
N ASP A 89 3.87 7.32 2.66
CA ASP A 89 4.46 6.70 1.48
C ASP A 89 3.37 6.09 0.59
N PHE A 90 3.13 6.67 -0.59
CA PHE A 90 2.05 6.25 -1.50
C PHE A 90 2.63 5.63 -2.78
N VAL A 91 1.99 4.55 -3.25
CA VAL A 91 2.46 3.74 -4.39
C VAL A 91 1.47 3.86 -5.55
N PRO A 92 1.52 4.93 -6.35
CA PRO A 92 0.56 5.16 -7.44
C PRO A 92 0.88 4.41 -8.73
N ASN A 93 2.12 3.96 -8.90
CA ASN A 93 2.63 3.52 -10.19
C ASN A 93 2.22 2.09 -10.54
N HIS A 94 2.09 1.21 -9.55
CA HIS A 94 1.93 -0.23 -9.78
C HIS A 94 1.09 -0.89 -8.70
N MET A 95 0.58 -2.08 -9.03
CA MET A 95 -0.11 -2.99 -8.13
C MET A 95 0.55 -4.37 -8.21
N ALA A 96 0.38 -5.17 -7.16
CA ALA A 96 0.80 -6.56 -7.18
C ALA A 96 -0.03 -7.37 -8.19
N VAL A 97 0.67 -8.16 -8.99
CA VAL A 97 0.10 -9.15 -9.90
C VAL A 97 0.60 -10.54 -9.48
N ASN A 98 0.01 -11.58 -10.08
CA ASN A 98 0.31 -13.01 -9.83
C ASN A 98 -0.20 -13.52 -8.48
N GLY A 99 -1.42 -14.01 -8.44
CA GLY A 99 -2.11 -14.56 -7.27
C GLY A 99 -3.61 -14.42 -7.42
N ALA A 100 -4.35 -14.78 -6.37
CA ALA A 100 -5.81 -14.72 -6.33
C ALA A 100 -6.35 -13.58 -5.44
N ASP A 101 -5.54 -12.58 -5.15
CA ASP A 101 -5.76 -11.53 -4.15
C ASP A 101 -5.99 -10.13 -4.72
N ASN A 102 -5.63 -9.88 -5.99
CA ASN A 102 -5.92 -8.62 -6.67
C ASN A 102 -7.16 -8.76 -7.57
N ALA A 103 -8.32 -8.29 -7.08
CA ALA A 103 -9.60 -8.41 -7.79
C ALA A 103 -9.60 -7.72 -9.17
N TRP A 104 -8.93 -6.57 -9.30
CA TRP A 104 -8.84 -5.87 -10.59
C TRP A 104 -8.03 -6.67 -11.60
N TRP A 105 -6.91 -7.23 -11.16
CA TRP A 105 -6.08 -8.07 -12.02
C TRP A 105 -6.81 -9.35 -12.44
N LEU A 106 -7.51 -10.01 -11.52
CA LEU A 106 -8.29 -11.21 -11.83
C LEU A 106 -9.40 -10.94 -12.84
N ASP A 107 -10.09 -9.80 -12.72
CA ASP A 107 -11.14 -9.41 -13.68
C ASP A 107 -10.55 -9.15 -15.07
N VAL A 108 -9.36 -8.54 -15.16
CA VAL A 108 -8.61 -8.38 -16.41
C VAL A 108 -8.18 -9.72 -17.01
N LEU A 109 -7.79 -10.70 -16.18
CA LEU A 109 -7.45 -12.03 -16.67
C LEU A 109 -8.66 -12.80 -17.22
N GLU A 110 -9.83 -12.63 -16.62
CA GLU A 110 -11.09 -13.27 -17.04
C GLU A 110 -11.66 -12.63 -18.32
N TRP A 111 -11.74 -11.30 -18.36
CA TRP A 111 -12.45 -10.56 -19.41
C TRP A 111 -11.55 -9.87 -20.44
N GLY A 112 -10.24 -9.85 -20.21
CA GLY A 112 -9.28 -9.20 -21.10
C GLY A 112 -9.59 -7.71 -21.30
N PRO A 113 -9.53 -7.18 -22.54
CA PRO A 113 -9.84 -5.78 -22.83
C PRO A 113 -11.28 -5.34 -22.51
N ALA A 114 -12.21 -6.28 -22.29
CA ALA A 114 -13.58 -5.96 -21.92
C ALA A 114 -13.76 -5.68 -20.43
N SER A 115 -12.75 -5.98 -19.60
CA SER A 115 -12.76 -5.65 -18.18
C SER A 115 -12.85 -4.13 -17.97
N PRO A 116 -13.69 -3.63 -17.05
CA PRO A 116 -13.68 -2.22 -16.65
C PRO A 116 -12.33 -1.80 -16.04
N TYR A 117 -11.51 -2.75 -15.58
CA TYR A 117 -10.20 -2.49 -15.00
C TYR A 117 -9.06 -2.58 -16.01
N ALA A 118 -9.31 -2.97 -17.27
CA ALA A 118 -8.26 -3.03 -18.29
C ALA A 118 -7.47 -1.71 -18.45
N PRO A 119 -8.09 -0.50 -18.42
CA PRO A 119 -7.35 0.76 -18.52
C PRO A 119 -6.51 1.12 -17.29
N PHE A 120 -6.64 0.40 -16.17
CA PHE A 120 -5.84 0.63 -14.96
C PHE A 120 -4.46 -0.03 -15.03
N PHE A 121 -4.26 -0.93 -16.00
CA PHE A 121 -2.98 -1.60 -16.23
C PHE A 121 -2.43 -1.21 -17.61
N ASP A 122 -1.12 -0.96 -17.68
CA ASP A 122 -0.44 -0.66 -18.93
C ASP A 122 -0.13 -1.97 -19.70
N ILE A 123 -1.06 -2.37 -20.58
CA ILE A 123 -1.00 -3.64 -21.32
C ILE A 123 -0.99 -3.38 -22.83
N ASP A 124 0.08 -3.81 -23.50
CA ASP A 124 0.10 -3.95 -24.96
C ASP A 124 -0.54 -5.29 -25.37
N TRP A 125 -1.85 -5.27 -25.61
CA TRP A 125 -2.66 -6.45 -25.93
C TRP A 125 -2.31 -7.10 -27.27
N ALA A 126 -1.73 -6.34 -28.21
CA ALA A 126 -1.45 -6.80 -29.57
C ALA A 126 -0.08 -7.47 -29.68
N ARG A 127 0.88 -7.05 -28.84
CA ARG A 127 2.27 -7.43 -28.98
C ARG A 127 2.66 -8.59 -28.08
N ILE A 128 2.18 -9.79 -28.40
CA ILE A 128 2.67 -11.02 -27.76
C ILE A 128 3.65 -11.74 -28.71
N PRO A 129 4.94 -11.86 -28.35
CA PRO A 129 5.90 -12.64 -29.13
C PRO A 129 5.39 -14.06 -29.37
N HIS A 130 5.46 -14.52 -30.63
CA HIS A 130 5.13 -15.89 -31.03
C HIS A 130 3.67 -16.32 -30.80
N ARG A 131 2.72 -15.40 -30.57
CA ARG A 131 1.28 -15.70 -30.52
C ARG A 131 0.48 -14.85 -31.52
N PRO A 132 -0.39 -15.46 -32.34
CA PRO A 132 -1.23 -14.73 -33.29
C PRO A 132 -2.48 -14.11 -32.66
N LYS A 133 -2.83 -14.50 -31.42
CA LYS A 133 -4.02 -14.00 -30.71
C LYS A 133 -3.63 -12.92 -29.70
N PRO A 134 -4.44 -11.85 -29.57
CA PRO A 134 -4.24 -10.84 -28.54
C PRO A 134 -4.45 -11.43 -27.13
N GLY A 135 -3.94 -10.74 -26.12
CA GLY A 135 -3.96 -11.19 -24.74
C GLY A 135 -2.79 -10.65 -23.92
N VAL A 136 -2.57 -11.25 -22.76
CA VAL A 136 -1.48 -10.90 -21.85
C VAL A 136 -0.54 -12.09 -21.66
N LEU A 137 0.78 -11.83 -21.67
CA LEU A 137 1.78 -12.84 -21.39
C LEU A 137 2.12 -12.85 -19.90
N LEU A 138 1.94 -14.00 -19.24
CA LEU A 138 2.25 -14.19 -17.83
C LEU A 138 3.47 -15.12 -17.67
N PRO A 139 4.69 -14.58 -17.48
CA PRO A 139 5.91 -15.38 -17.37
C PRO A 139 6.08 -15.99 -15.96
N LEU A 140 5.21 -16.94 -15.57
CA LEU A 140 5.11 -17.46 -14.19
C LEU A 140 5.55 -18.90 -14.00
N LEU A 141 5.74 -19.65 -15.10
CA LEU A 141 6.17 -21.04 -15.01
C LEU A 141 7.67 -21.08 -14.68
N GLY A 142 8.02 -21.89 -13.69
CA GLY A 142 9.41 -22.24 -13.38
C GLY A 142 10.07 -22.99 -14.54
N ARG A 143 11.40 -23.11 -14.50
CA ARG A 143 12.14 -24.00 -15.40
C ARG A 143 11.96 -25.46 -15.00
#